data_AF-A0AB36NVH8-F1
#
_entry.id   AF-A0AB36NVH8-F1
#
_cell.length_a   1.000
_cell.length_b   1.000
_cell.length_c   1.000
_cell.angle_alpha   90.00
_cell.angle_beta   90.00
_cell.angle_gamma   90.00
#
_symmetry.space_group_name_H-M   'P 1'
#
loop_
_entity.id
_entity.type
_entity.pdbx_description
1 polymer ?
#
loop_
_entity_poly.entity_id
_entity_poly.type
_entity_poly.pdbx_seq_one_letter_code
_entity_poly.pdbx_strand_id
1 'polypeptide(L)'
;MKISGAEAVIRCLLAEGVDLVYGYPGGAIMPVYDELYKFQDQLHHVLVRHEQGATHAAQGFARATGKVGVAIATSGPGATNLVTGIADAQIDSTPMVCITGQVGKHLLGSDAFQETDIIGISTPVTKWNYQITEASEIPEIIAKAFYIARSGRPGPVLIDITKNAQFDEFEFSYEKCTSIRSYIPVPKLKLDKVAEAAAIINSAKKPFIVFGQGIILGQAEEQLKAFIEKSGIPAGWTILGLSALPTDHPLNVGMLGMHGNYGPNLLTNECDVLIALGMRFDDRVTGNLKTYAKQAKVIHFEIDPAEVDKNVKTEVAVLGDVKEALNALLPLIDAKSHDLWHNEFKELHKIEVETVINEELNPTNNKGISMGEAMEMINKHSKGDAIIVSDVGQHQMFACRYAKFNTTKSNITSGGLGTMGFALPAAIGAKMGRPDREVVAIIGDGGFQMTIQELGTIFQTKVPVKIVVLNNEFLGMVRQWQELFFDNRYASTNMINPNFVAIAEGYYIKSKKVTQREDLDAAVAEMLASKDSYFLEVMVEKENNVFPMIPTGACVSEIRLS
;
A
#
# COMPACT_ATOMS: atom_id res chain seq x y z
N MET A 1 -0.01 34.30 20.99
CA MET A 1 0.29 33.57 22.24
C MET A 1 1.74 33.20 22.12
N LYS A 2 2.56 33.58 23.10
CA LYS A 2 3.98 33.26 23.06
C LYS A 2 4.22 31.83 23.58
N ILE A 3 4.79 30.97 22.75
CA ILE A 3 5.08 29.55 23.07
C ILE A 3 6.41 29.12 22.45
N SER A 4 6.94 27.98 22.89
CA SER A 4 8.14 27.35 22.29
C SER A 4 7.82 26.76 20.91
N GLY A 5 8.85 26.61 20.07
CA GLY A 5 8.73 25.89 18.81
C GLY A 5 8.27 24.43 18.98
N ALA A 6 8.74 23.75 20.03
CA ALA A 6 8.29 22.40 20.37
C ALA A 6 6.78 22.32 20.61
N GLU A 7 6.22 23.26 21.39
CA GLU A 7 4.78 23.31 21.64
C GLU A 7 4.01 23.65 20.36
N ALA A 8 4.59 24.53 19.53
CA ALA A 8 4.02 24.87 18.23
C ALA A 8 3.89 23.63 17.32
N VAL A 9 4.89 22.73 17.27
CA VAL A 9 4.80 21.47 16.50
C VAL A 9 3.56 20.67 16.91
N ILE A 10 3.37 20.45 18.22
CA ILE A 10 2.22 19.68 18.74
C ILE A 10 0.89 20.36 18.39
N ARG A 11 0.80 21.69 18.57
CA ARG A 11 -0.42 22.45 18.24
C ARG A 11 -0.71 22.44 16.74
N CYS A 12 0.30 22.47 15.88
CA CYS A 12 0.11 22.36 14.43
C CYS A 12 -0.43 20.98 14.04
N LEU A 13 0.11 19.90 14.63
CA LEU A 13 -0.37 18.53 14.41
C LEU A 13 -1.85 18.39 14.81
N LEU A 14 -2.21 18.87 16.00
CA LEU A 14 -3.60 18.87 16.48
C LEU A 14 -4.51 19.70 15.57
N ALA A 15 -4.06 20.87 15.11
CA ALA A 15 -4.81 21.70 14.17
C ALA A 15 -5.04 21.00 12.82
N GLU A 16 -4.08 20.18 12.35
CA GLU A 16 -4.23 19.34 11.16
C GLU A 16 -5.09 18.08 11.39
N GLY A 17 -5.58 17.88 12.62
CA GLY A 17 -6.45 16.76 12.97
C GLY A 17 -5.70 15.46 13.23
N VAL A 18 -4.41 15.56 13.56
CA VAL A 18 -3.59 14.43 13.98
C VAL A 18 -3.84 14.15 15.45
N ASP A 19 -4.25 12.93 15.75
CA ASP A 19 -4.47 12.39 17.10
C ASP A 19 -3.52 11.22 17.41
N LEU A 20 -2.77 10.74 16.41
CA LEU A 20 -1.90 9.58 16.50
C LEU A 20 -0.60 9.81 15.72
N VAL A 21 0.54 9.57 16.38
CA VAL A 21 1.88 9.63 15.79
C VAL A 21 2.68 8.39 16.14
N TYR A 22 3.56 7.95 15.23
CA TYR A 22 4.47 6.82 15.46
C TYR A 22 5.89 7.36 15.54
N GLY A 23 6.69 6.93 16.50
CA GLY A 23 8.05 7.46 16.56
C GLY A 23 8.95 6.86 17.61
N TYR A 24 10.20 7.29 17.57
CA TYR A 24 11.23 6.93 18.52
C TYR A 24 11.93 8.20 19.05
N PRO A 25 12.02 8.39 20.39
CA PRO A 25 12.63 9.59 20.96
C PRO A 25 14.16 9.59 20.83
N GLY A 26 14.75 10.79 20.81
CA GLY A 26 16.20 10.96 20.85
C GLY A 26 16.63 12.41 21.13
N GLY A 27 17.93 12.63 21.31
CA GLY A 27 18.45 13.87 21.89
C GLY A 27 18.19 15.16 21.10
N ALA A 28 18.01 15.07 19.78
CA ALA A 28 17.77 16.23 18.92
C ALA A 28 16.29 16.61 18.80
N ILE A 29 15.37 15.65 19.01
CA ILE A 29 13.91 15.87 18.98
C ILE A 29 13.28 15.93 20.38
N MET A 30 14.10 15.75 21.43
CA MET A 30 13.67 15.68 22.83
C MET A 30 12.77 16.85 23.27
N PRO A 31 12.98 18.11 22.86
CA PRO A 31 12.07 19.21 23.21
C PRO A 31 10.62 18.95 22.76
N VAL A 32 10.42 18.41 21.55
CA VAL A 32 9.07 18.04 21.06
C VAL A 32 8.46 16.91 21.90
N TYR A 33 9.27 15.96 22.37
CA TYR A 33 8.79 14.89 23.26
C TYR A 33 8.46 15.37 24.68
N ASP A 34 9.17 16.38 25.20
CA ASP A 34 8.81 17.04 26.48
C ASP A 34 7.43 17.70 26.38
N GLU A 35 7.16 18.39 25.27
CA GLU A 35 5.84 18.96 25.02
C GLU A 35 4.79 17.89 24.78
N LEU A 36 5.11 16.82 24.04
CA LEU A 36 4.17 15.71 23.82
C LEU A 36 3.65 15.13 25.14
N TYR A 37 4.47 15.05 26.19
CA TYR A 37 4.05 14.64 27.53
C TYR A 37 2.89 15.49 28.09
N LYS A 38 2.88 16.79 27.81
CA LYS A 38 1.85 17.74 28.27
C LYS A 38 0.54 17.63 27.47
N PHE A 39 0.57 17.02 26.29
CA PHE A 39 -0.57 16.88 25.37
C PHE A 39 -1.00 15.41 25.16
N GLN A 40 -0.58 14.47 26.00
CA GLN A 40 -0.85 13.03 25.82
C GLN A 40 -2.34 12.67 25.74
N ASP A 41 -3.21 13.48 26.35
CA ASP A 41 -4.67 13.31 26.29
C ASP A 41 -5.28 13.68 24.92
N GLN A 42 -4.51 14.37 24.06
CA GLN A 42 -4.96 14.85 22.74
C GLN A 42 -4.17 14.24 21.59
N LEU A 43 -2.87 13.97 21.79
CA LEU A 43 -1.98 13.41 20.78
C LEU A 43 -1.33 12.14 21.34
N HIS A 44 -1.74 10.98 20.83
CA HIS A 44 -1.19 9.70 21.25
C HIS A 44 0.10 9.40 20.49
N HIS A 45 1.19 9.18 21.23
CA HIS A 45 2.46 8.69 20.67
C HIS A 45 2.57 7.18 20.81
N VAL A 46 2.88 6.53 19.69
CA VAL A 46 3.16 5.09 19.61
C VAL A 46 4.66 4.88 19.52
N LEU A 47 5.23 4.37 20.61
CA LEU A 47 6.65 4.02 20.68
C LEU A 47 6.90 2.70 19.93
N VAL A 48 7.49 2.82 18.74
CA VAL A 48 7.96 1.69 17.93
C VAL A 48 9.25 1.09 18.48
N ARG A 49 9.78 0.02 17.89
CA ARG A 49 11.10 -0.53 18.24
C ARG A 49 12.20 -0.19 17.24
N HIS A 50 11.82 0.31 16.07
CA HIS A 50 12.74 0.87 15.09
C HIS A 50 12.04 1.96 14.28
N GLU A 51 12.72 3.02 13.86
CA GLU A 51 12.10 4.15 13.13
C GLU A 51 11.52 3.72 11.76
N GLN A 52 12.08 2.68 11.14
CA GLN A 52 11.44 2.04 9.99
C GLN A 52 10.01 1.54 10.32
N GLY A 53 9.80 1.00 11.52
CA GLY A 53 8.48 0.62 12.02
C GLY A 53 7.54 1.82 12.11
N ALA A 54 8.05 3.01 12.48
CA ALA A 54 7.23 4.23 12.55
C ALA A 54 6.70 4.64 11.16
N THR A 55 7.55 4.65 10.15
CA THR A 55 7.11 4.99 8.77
C THR A 55 6.12 3.97 8.21
N HIS A 56 6.37 2.67 8.37
CA HIS A 56 5.44 1.65 7.87
C HIS A 56 4.12 1.65 8.65
N ALA A 57 4.11 1.91 9.96
CA ALA A 57 2.89 2.10 10.73
C ALA A 57 2.12 3.35 10.29
N ALA A 58 2.81 4.47 10.07
CA ALA A 58 2.20 5.68 9.51
C ALA A 58 1.58 5.42 8.13
N GLN A 59 2.23 4.63 7.28
CA GLN A 59 1.68 4.21 5.99
C GLN A 59 0.43 3.32 6.13
N GLY A 60 0.47 2.33 7.02
CA GLY A 60 -0.69 1.46 7.30
C GLY A 60 -1.90 2.25 7.78
N PHE A 61 -1.67 3.20 8.70
CA PHE A 61 -2.69 4.15 9.16
C PHE A 61 -3.26 4.98 8.00
N ALA A 62 -2.39 5.57 7.18
CA ALA A 62 -2.79 6.41 6.07
C ALA A 62 -3.64 5.63 5.05
N ARG A 63 -3.24 4.40 4.71
CA ARG A 63 -3.94 3.56 3.72
C ARG A 63 -5.27 3.04 4.24
N ALA A 64 -5.40 2.74 5.54
CA ALA A 64 -6.66 2.27 6.14
C ALA A 64 -7.69 3.39 6.35
N THR A 65 -7.23 4.63 6.58
CA THR A 65 -8.08 5.77 6.94
C THR A 65 -8.30 6.76 5.80
N GLY A 66 -7.31 6.93 4.91
CA GLY A 66 -7.22 8.06 3.97
C GLY A 66 -6.74 9.37 4.60
N LYS A 67 -6.33 9.36 5.88
CA LYS A 67 -5.70 10.51 6.54
C LYS A 67 -4.19 10.51 6.29
N VAL A 68 -3.51 11.61 6.64
CA VAL A 68 -2.05 11.70 6.58
C VAL A 68 -1.44 10.93 7.75
N GLY A 69 -0.54 9.99 7.48
CA GLY A 69 0.25 9.31 8.52
C GLY A 69 1.38 10.20 9.03
N VAL A 70 1.72 10.13 10.31
CA VAL A 70 2.80 10.95 10.90
C VAL A 70 3.84 10.06 11.58
N ALA A 71 5.10 10.24 11.18
CA ALA A 71 6.25 9.56 11.77
C ALA A 71 7.21 10.60 12.39
N ILE A 72 7.73 10.33 13.59
CA ILE A 72 8.65 11.23 14.30
C ILE A 72 9.94 10.49 14.68
N ALA A 73 11.09 11.07 14.34
CA ALA A 73 12.41 10.56 14.74
C ALA A 73 13.36 11.66 15.20
N THR A 74 14.45 11.26 15.84
CA THR A 74 15.59 12.16 16.13
C THR A 74 16.48 12.35 14.90
N SER A 75 17.54 13.15 15.04
CA SER A 75 18.56 13.39 14.01
C SER A 75 19.39 12.15 13.69
N GLY A 76 20.26 12.27 12.69
CA GLY A 76 21.29 11.28 12.37
C GLY A 76 20.68 9.90 12.10
N PRO A 77 21.01 8.87 12.89
CA PRO A 77 20.55 7.50 12.64
C PRO A 77 19.02 7.37 12.65
N GLY A 78 18.32 8.11 13.52
CA GLY A 78 16.85 8.05 13.58
C GLY A 78 16.22 8.54 12.28
N ALA A 79 16.74 9.64 11.74
CA ALA A 79 16.30 10.21 10.47
C ALA A 79 16.62 9.28 9.28
N THR A 80 17.83 8.71 9.22
CA THR A 80 18.21 7.79 8.14
C THR A 80 17.41 6.49 8.16
N ASN A 81 16.99 6.03 9.33
CA ASN A 81 16.15 4.84 9.47
C ASN A 81 14.72 5.03 8.91
N LEU A 82 14.28 6.27 8.66
CA LEU A 82 13.01 6.55 8.00
C LEU A 82 13.07 6.37 6.46
N VAL A 83 14.26 6.38 5.86
CA VAL A 83 14.44 6.54 4.40
C VAL A 83 13.74 5.44 3.60
N THR A 84 13.82 4.17 4.03
CA THR A 84 13.14 3.06 3.35
C THR A 84 11.63 3.26 3.33
N GLY A 85 11.01 3.60 4.46
CA GLY A 85 9.57 3.82 4.51
C GLY A 85 9.11 5.10 3.83
N ILE A 86 9.97 6.12 3.74
CA ILE A 86 9.75 7.32 2.92
C ILE A 86 9.74 6.93 1.43
N ALA A 87 10.76 6.21 0.95
CA ALA A 87 10.83 5.76 -0.43
C ALA A 87 9.63 4.88 -0.82
N ASP A 88 9.23 3.99 0.08
CA ASP A 88 8.05 3.12 -0.06
C ASP A 88 6.77 3.94 -0.24
N ALA A 89 6.54 4.91 0.65
CA ALA A 89 5.39 5.81 0.59
C ALA A 89 5.37 6.67 -0.69
N GLN A 90 6.53 7.09 -1.19
CA GLN A 90 6.64 7.91 -2.40
C GLN A 90 6.18 7.16 -3.64
N ILE A 91 6.62 5.91 -3.82
CA ILE A 91 6.28 5.14 -5.02
C ILE A 91 4.81 4.73 -5.00
N ASP A 92 4.29 4.37 -3.82
CA ASP A 92 2.89 3.95 -3.62
C ASP A 92 1.93 5.09 -3.27
N SER A 93 2.37 6.34 -3.44
CA SER A 93 1.53 7.54 -3.29
C SER A 93 0.81 7.63 -1.94
N THR A 94 1.50 7.31 -0.85
CA THR A 94 0.93 7.29 0.51
C THR A 94 1.17 8.63 1.21
N PRO A 95 0.11 9.35 1.65
CA PRO A 95 0.27 10.64 2.32
C PRO A 95 0.90 10.45 3.70
N MET A 96 2.12 10.98 3.88
CA MET A 96 2.87 10.86 5.13
C MET A 96 3.65 12.14 5.42
N VAL A 97 3.72 12.55 6.69
CA VAL A 97 4.58 13.64 7.16
C VAL A 97 5.59 13.05 8.14
N CYS A 98 6.86 13.09 7.77
CA CYS A 98 7.98 12.68 8.62
C CYS A 98 8.59 13.91 9.29
N ILE A 99 8.65 13.91 10.62
CA ILE A 99 9.27 14.99 11.41
C ILE A 99 10.56 14.47 12.02
N THR A 100 11.67 15.12 11.73
CA THR A 100 12.99 14.78 12.29
C THR A 100 13.52 15.92 13.14
N GLY A 101 14.11 15.59 14.29
CA GLY A 101 14.94 16.56 15.00
C GLY A 101 16.29 16.72 14.31
N GLN A 102 16.94 17.86 14.47
CA GLN A 102 18.28 18.14 13.95
C GLN A 102 19.17 18.79 15.00
N VAL A 103 20.49 18.76 14.80
CA VAL A 103 21.44 19.55 15.59
C VAL A 103 21.07 21.04 15.59
N GLY A 104 21.62 21.81 16.54
CA GLY A 104 21.37 23.27 16.58
C GLY A 104 21.93 23.95 15.33
N LYS A 105 21.28 25.02 14.85
CA LYS A 105 21.64 25.68 13.58
C LYS A 105 23.12 26.08 13.44
N HIS A 106 23.77 26.42 14.55
CA HIS A 106 25.20 26.80 14.58
C HIS A 106 26.17 25.63 14.36
N LEU A 107 25.67 24.38 14.37
CA LEU A 107 26.44 23.16 14.14
C LEU A 107 26.19 22.57 12.75
N LEU A 108 25.28 23.13 11.96
CA LEU A 108 25.00 22.62 10.62
C LEU A 108 26.25 22.74 9.73
N GLY A 109 26.59 21.64 9.06
CA GLY A 109 27.77 21.49 8.21
C GLY A 109 29.09 21.29 8.97
N SER A 110 29.05 20.91 10.25
CA SER A 110 30.26 20.82 11.09
C SER A 110 30.67 19.39 11.47
N ASP A 111 30.00 18.38 10.91
CA ASP A 111 30.14 16.97 11.31
C ASP A 111 29.84 16.77 12.81
N ALA A 112 28.80 17.46 13.30
CA ALA A 112 28.41 17.39 14.69
C ALA A 112 27.86 16.00 15.07
N PHE A 113 27.83 15.72 16.37
CA PHE A 113 27.30 14.45 16.88
C PHE A 113 25.83 14.25 16.46
N GLN A 114 25.57 13.12 15.79
CA GLN A 114 24.27 12.77 15.20
C GLN A 114 23.75 13.79 14.17
N GLU A 115 24.64 14.55 13.53
CA GLU A 115 24.29 15.32 12.33
C GLU A 115 24.23 14.40 11.10
N THR A 116 23.26 14.64 10.22
CA THR A 116 23.20 14.03 8.89
C THR A 116 22.42 14.95 7.97
N ASP A 117 22.88 15.08 6.71
CA ASP A 117 22.15 15.78 5.65
C ASP A 117 20.92 14.97 5.19
N ILE A 118 19.91 14.92 6.07
CA ILE A 118 18.67 14.21 5.78
C ILE A 118 17.88 14.89 4.65
N ILE A 119 18.08 16.19 4.42
CA ILE A 119 17.47 16.90 3.30
C ILE A 119 18.03 16.36 1.98
N GLY A 120 19.34 16.30 1.82
CA GLY A 120 19.98 15.70 0.65
C GLY A 120 19.58 14.25 0.45
N ILE A 121 19.60 13.44 1.51
CA ILE A 121 19.26 12.01 1.46
C ILE A 121 17.79 11.77 1.07
N SER A 122 16.85 12.57 1.59
CA SER A 122 15.41 12.36 1.39
C SER A 122 14.84 13.05 0.15
N THR A 123 15.57 13.98 -0.47
CA THR A 123 15.12 14.71 -1.67
C THR A 123 14.61 13.80 -2.80
N PRO A 124 15.29 12.71 -3.21
CA PRO A 124 14.82 11.87 -4.32
C PRO A 124 13.60 10.99 -3.96
N VAL A 125 13.27 10.89 -2.66
CA VAL A 125 12.26 9.96 -2.14
C VAL A 125 11.13 10.69 -1.40
N THR A 126 11.03 12.01 -1.51
CA THR A 126 9.93 12.81 -0.95
C THR A 126 9.28 13.68 -2.02
N LYS A 127 8.01 14.03 -1.84
CA LYS A 127 7.35 15.07 -2.64
C LYS A 127 7.95 16.44 -2.37
N TRP A 128 8.34 16.67 -1.11
CA TRP A 128 8.93 17.91 -0.62
C TRP A 128 9.60 17.65 0.72
N ASN A 129 10.70 18.35 0.97
CA ASN A 129 11.33 18.39 2.28
C ASN A 129 11.78 19.82 2.62
N TYR A 130 11.97 20.08 3.92
CA TYR A 130 12.38 21.39 4.40
C TYR A 130 13.13 21.29 5.73
N GLN A 131 14.16 22.12 5.91
CA GLN A 131 14.87 22.27 7.19
C GLN A 131 14.49 23.60 7.85
N ILE A 132 13.78 23.51 8.96
CA ILE A 132 13.39 24.63 9.80
C ILE A 132 14.59 25.03 10.67
N THR A 133 14.99 26.30 10.58
CA THR A 133 16.12 26.85 11.34
C THR A 133 15.70 27.86 12.40
N GLU A 134 14.50 28.44 12.27
CA GLU A 134 13.90 29.38 13.23
C GLU A 134 12.49 28.93 13.66
N ALA A 135 12.14 29.14 14.94
CA ALA A 135 10.86 28.70 15.51
C ALA A 135 9.63 29.27 14.79
N SER A 136 9.72 30.51 14.30
CA SER A 136 8.61 31.19 13.61
C SER A 136 8.22 30.57 12.27
N GLU A 137 9.07 29.73 11.67
CA GLU A 137 8.77 29.05 10.40
C GLU A 137 7.83 27.84 10.62
N ILE A 138 7.80 27.28 11.84
CA ILE A 138 7.11 26.02 12.16
C ILE A 138 5.66 25.99 11.69
N PRO A 139 4.81 26.99 11.98
CA PRO A 139 3.41 26.95 11.57
C PRO A 139 3.21 26.86 10.06
N GLU A 140 3.92 27.71 9.30
CA GLU A 140 3.78 27.79 7.85
C GLU A 140 4.31 26.52 7.16
N ILE A 141 5.46 26.02 7.63
CA ILE A 141 6.11 24.85 7.03
C ILE A 141 5.31 23.58 7.31
N ILE A 142 4.79 23.39 8.52
CA ILE A 142 3.90 22.25 8.81
C ILE A 142 2.62 22.34 7.99
N ALA A 143 1.99 23.51 7.90
CA ALA A 143 0.79 23.69 7.07
C ALA A 143 1.03 23.32 5.60
N LYS A 144 2.16 23.75 5.01
CA LYS A 144 2.57 23.36 3.66
C LYS A 144 2.85 21.86 3.55
N ALA A 145 3.53 21.28 4.54
CA ALA A 145 3.85 19.84 4.57
C ALA A 145 2.58 19.00 4.45
N PHE A 146 1.57 19.28 5.29
CA PHE A 146 0.29 18.56 5.24
C PHE A 146 -0.47 18.79 3.93
N TYR A 147 -0.49 20.02 3.41
CA TYR A 147 -1.11 20.32 2.12
C TYR A 147 -0.44 19.55 0.98
N ILE A 148 0.89 19.55 0.89
CA ILE A 148 1.65 18.83 -0.14
C ILE A 148 1.49 17.32 0.00
N ALA A 149 1.55 16.78 1.22
CA ALA A 149 1.44 15.34 1.44
C ALA A 149 0.11 14.76 0.92
N ARG A 150 -1.00 15.48 1.14
CA ARG A 150 -2.36 15.00 0.82
C ARG A 150 -2.90 15.38 -0.55
N SER A 151 -2.39 16.43 -1.18
CA SER A 151 -2.97 16.96 -2.43
C SER A 151 -2.35 16.38 -3.69
N GLY A 152 -3.14 16.37 -4.77
CA GLY A 152 -2.74 15.81 -6.07
C GLY A 152 -2.53 14.30 -5.96
N ARG A 153 -1.46 13.78 -6.58
CA ARG A 153 -0.95 12.46 -6.24
C ARG A 153 -0.33 12.52 -4.84
N PRO A 154 -0.88 11.86 -3.81
CA PRO A 154 -0.38 11.98 -2.44
C PRO A 154 1.02 11.37 -2.29
N GLY A 155 1.71 11.70 -1.21
CA GLY A 155 3.06 11.16 -0.96
C GLY A 155 3.71 11.71 0.31
N PRO A 156 4.91 11.23 0.64
CA PRO A 156 5.64 11.60 1.84
C PRO A 156 6.28 12.99 1.70
N VAL A 157 6.33 13.70 2.81
CA VAL A 157 7.14 14.92 3.00
C VAL A 157 7.98 14.78 4.26
N LEU A 158 9.12 15.47 4.31
CA LEU A 158 10.01 15.47 5.47
C LEU A 158 10.25 16.88 6.00
N ILE A 159 10.10 17.07 7.30
CA ILE A 159 10.34 18.33 8.00
C ILE A 159 11.42 18.10 9.05
N ASP A 160 12.60 18.69 8.82
CA ASP A 160 13.75 18.61 9.70
C ASP A 160 13.82 19.87 10.58
N ILE A 161 13.90 19.73 11.90
CA ILE A 161 13.76 20.87 12.83
C ILE A 161 15.00 20.99 13.71
N THR A 162 15.76 22.07 13.53
CA THR A 162 16.95 22.33 14.37
C THR A 162 16.59 22.45 15.84
N LYS A 163 17.49 22.00 16.71
CA LYS A 163 17.26 22.01 18.15
C LYS A 163 16.97 23.40 18.72
N ASN A 164 17.59 24.46 18.19
CA ASN A 164 17.29 25.83 18.63
C ASN A 164 15.86 26.23 18.25
N ALA A 165 15.40 25.92 17.03
CA ALA A 165 14.04 26.24 16.58
C ALA A 165 12.96 25.56 17.43
N GLN A 166 13.28 24.44 18.09
CA GLN A 166 12.37 23.79 19.02
C GLN A 166 12.31 24.50 20.40
N PHE A 167 13.40 25.14 20.85
CA PHE A 167 13.46 25.83 22.15
C PHE A 167 13.02 27.29 22.08
N ASP A 168 13.34 27.98 20.99
CA ASP A 168 13.10 29.41 20.85
C ASP A 168 11.59 29.70 20.94
N GLU A 169 11.23 30.78 21.66
CA GLU A 169 9.86 31.23 21.80
C GLU A 169 9.49 32.27 20.74
N PHE A 170 8.25 32.22 20.27
CA PHE A 170 7.72 33.18 19.30
C PHE A 170 6.22 33.40 19.47
N GLU A 171 5.67 34.43 18.83
CA GLU A 171 4.22 34.62 18.76
C GLU A 171 3.59 33.62 17.79
N PHE A 172 2.94 32.61 18.35
CA PHE A 172 2.31 31.55 17.57
C PHE A 172 0.98 31.97 16.97
N SER A 173 0.83 31.65 15.69
CA SER A 173 -0.41 31.66 14.93
C SER A 173 -0.35 30.53 13.90
N TYR A 174 -1.45 29.81 13.71
CA TYR A 174 -1.52 28.71 12.75
C TYR A 174 -2.72 28.87 11.83
N GLU A 175 -2.46 28.73 10.52
CA GLU A 175 -3.47 28.72 9.47
C GLU A 175 -3.18 27.54 8.54
N LYS A 176 -4.22 26.76 8.21
CA LYS A 176 -4.07 25.64 7.27
C LYS A 176 -3.73 26.17 5.88
N CYS A 177 -2.73 25.56 5.25
CA CYS A 177 -2.39 25.88 3.88
C CYS A 177 -3.46 25.30 2.93
N THR A 178 -4.07 26.17 2.12
CA THR A 178 -5.05 25.79 1.10
C THR A 178 -4.52 25.91 -0.33
N SER A 179 -3.39 26.61 -0.51
CA SER A 179 -2.78 26.80 -1.82
C SER A 179 -1.30 27.19 -1.71
N ILE A 180 -0.53 26.87 -2.75
CA ILE A 180 0.86 27.29 -2.92
C ILE A 180 0.99 27.79 -4.36
N ARG A 181 1.47 29.02 -4.54
CA ARG A 181 1.48 29.71 -5.86
C ARG A 181 2.07 28.87 -7.01
N SER A 182 3.14 28.12 -6.74
CA SER A 182 3.87 27.32 -7.74
C SER A 182 3.41 25.86 -7.82
N TYR A 183 2.46 25.43 -7.00
CA TYR A 183 2.03 24.03 -6.92
C TYR A 183 0.53 23.93 -7.17
N ILE A 184 0.18 23.41 -8.34
CA ILE A 184 -1.20 23.13 -8.76
C ILE A 184 -1.40 21.61 -8.67
N PRO A 185 -1.92 21.09 -7.55
CA PRO A 185 -1.96 19.65 -7.31
C PRO A 185 -2.99 18.91 -8.19
N VAL A 186 -4.09 19.58 -8.55
CA VAL A 186 -5.18 18.98 -9.33
C VAL A 186 -5.32 19.78 -10.63
N PRO A 187 -5.02 19.18 -11.80
CA PRO A 187 -5.27 19.82 -13.08
C PRO A 187 -6.76 20.12 -13.28
N LYS A 188 -7.08 21.24 -13.93
CA LYS A 188 -8.48 21.56 -14.27
C LYS A 188 -9.01 20.57 -15.31
N LEU A 189 -10.09 19.89 -14.96
CA LEU A 189 -10.77 18.95 -15.86
C LEU A 189 -11.25 19.64 -17.14
N LYS A 190 -10.94 19.03 -18.28
CA LYS A 190 -11.32 19.48 -19.62
C LYS A 190 -12.50 18.66 -20.14
N LEU A 191 -13.69 19.25 -20.19
CA LEU A 191 -14.93 18.54 -20.56
C LEU A 191 -14.94 18.06 -22.02
N ASP A 192 -14.21 18.73 -22.91
CA ASP A 192 -13.99 18.27 -24.28
C ASP A 192 -13.24 16.93 -24.32
N LYS A 193 -12.24 16.74 -23.45
CA LYS A 193 -11.53 15.46 -23.31
C LYS A 193 -12.40 14.37 -22.69
N VAL A 194 -13.28 14.71 -21.76
CA VAL A 194 -14.27 13.77 -21.22
C VAL A 194 -15.26 13.33 -22.31
N ALA A 195 -15.73 14.26 -23.14
CA ALA A 195 -16.62 13.95 -24.26
C ALA A 195 -15.94 13.10 -25.35
N GLU A 196 -14.68 13.38 -25.66
CA GLU A 196 -13.86 12.58 -26.58
C GLU A 196 -13.69 11.15 -26.06
N ALA A 197 -13.36 10.99 -24.78
CA ALA A 197 -13.28 9.68 -24.12
C ALA A 197 -14.62 8.92 -24.19
N ALA A 198 -15.74 9.58 -23.86
CA ALA A 198 -17.07 8.97 -23.91
C ALA A 198 -17.43 8.48 -25.32
N ALA A 199 -17.12 9.26 -26.36
CA ALA A 199 -17.39 8.88 -27.74
C ALA A 199 -16.62 7.60 -28.14
N ILE A 200 -15.35 7.50 -27.75
CA ILE A 200 -14.54 6.30 -28.01
C ILE A 200 -15.11 5.10 -27.25
N ILE A 201 -15.40 5.26 -25.94
CA ILE A 201 -15.96 4.19 -25.09
C ILE A 201 -17.29 3.68 -25.65
N ASN A 202 -18.20 4.58 -26.04
CA ASN A 202 -19.50 4.21 -26.58
C ASN A 202 -19.39 3.49 -27.95
N SER A 203 -18.33 3.73 -28.72
CA SER A 203 -18.11 3.07 -30.01
C SER A 203 -17.48 1.67 -29.90
N ALA A 204 -16.91 1.34 -28.73
CA ALA A 204 -16.12 0.14 -28.50
C ALA A 204 -16.94 -1.16 -28.65
N LYS A 205 -16.27 -2.22 -29.11
CA LYS A 205 -16.82 -3.58 -29.24
C LYS A 205 -16.29 -4.52 -28.16
N LYS A 206 -14.99 -4.42 -27.85
CA LYS A 206 -14.29 -5.17 -26.80
C LYS A 206 -13.64 -4.20 -25.79
N PRO A 207 -14.39 -3.31 -25.13
CA PRO A 207 -13.82 -2.39 -24.16
C PRO A 207 -13.34 -3.13 -22.90
N PHE A 208 -12.30 -2.62 -22.26
CA PHE A 208 -11.79 -3.16 -21.01
C PHE A 208 -11.37 -2.05 -20.05
N ILE A 209 -11.88 -2.09 -18.81
CA ILE A 209 -11.47 -1.17 -17.75
C ILE A 209 -10.34 -1.80 -16.94
N VAL A 210 -9.29 -1.02 -16.69
CA VAL A 210 -8.27 -1.36 -15.70
C VAL A 210 -8.18 -0.21 -14.70
N PHE A 211 -8.45 -0.50 -13.43
CA PHE A 211 -8.41 0.51 -12.38
C PHE A 211 -7.26 0.27 -11.40
N GLY A 212 -6.68 1.37 -10.92
CA GLY A 212 -5.61 1.36 -9.94
C GLY A 212 -5.99 2.07 -8.65
N GLN A 213 -4.97 2.31 -7.82
CA GLN A 213 -5.09 2.94 -6.51
C GLN A 213 -5.70 4.33 -6.55
N GLY A 214 -5.61 5.04 -7.69
CA GLY A 214 -6.19 6.37 -7.86
C GLY A 214 -7.69 6.41 -7.62
N ILE A 215 -8.43 5.31 -7.82
CA ILE A 215 -9.84 5.22 -7.45
C ILE A 215 -10.03 5.36 -5.94
N ILE A 216 -9.21 4.66 -5.14
CA ILE A 216 -9.27 4.68 -3.67
C ILE A 216 -8.80 6.03 -3.14
N LEU A 217 -7.73 6.58 -3.70
CA LEU A 217 -7.18 7.88 -3.30
C LEU A 217 -8.13 9.03 -3.63
N GLY A 218 -8.79 8.98 -4.79
CA GLY A 218 -9.82 9.93 -5.21
C GLY A 218 -11.20 9.70 -4.59
N GLN A 219 -11.39 8.65 -3.79
CA GLN A 219 -12.68 8.27 -3.18
C GLN A 219 -13.79 8.13 -4.23
N ALA A 220 -13.47 7.46 -5.34
CA ALA A 220 -14.29 7.33 -6.53
C ALA A 220 -14.93 5.93 -6.67
N GLU A 221 -14.98 5.13 -5.61
CA GLU A 221 -15.47 3.75 -5.65
C GLU A 221 -16.93 3.67 -6.15
N GLU A 222 -17.81 4.55 -5.66
CA GLU A 222 -19.21 4.61 -6.11
C GLU A 222 -19.33 5.04 -7.58
N GLN A 223 -18.50 6.01 -8.01
CA GLN A 223 -18.45 6.45 -9.41
C GLN A 223 -17.93 5.35 -10.34
N LEU A 224 -16.90 4.62 -9.91
CA LEU A 224 -16.36 3.47 -10.63
C LEU A 224 -17.45 2.41 -10.80
N LYS A 225 -18.12 2.03 -9.71
CA LYS A 225 -19.20 1.04 -9.73
C LYS A 225 -20.33 1.46 -10.66
N ALA A 226 -20.82 2.70 -10.54
CA ALA A 226 -21.86 3.22 -11.42
C ALA A 226 -21.43 3.22 -12.89
N PHE A 227 -20.17 3.52 -13.19
CA PHE A 227 -19.64 3.50 -14.56
C PHE A 227 -19.57 2.08 -15.11
N ILE A 228 -19.04 1.14 -14.34
CA ILE A 228 -18.97 -0.28 -14.70
C ILE A 228 -20.38 -0.85 -14.94
N GLU A 229 -21.31 -0.64 -14.01
CA GLU A 229 -22.68 -1.16 -14.10
C GLU A 229 -23.47 -0.56 -15.26
N LYS A 230 -23.32 0.75 -15.52
CA LYS A 230 -23.99 1.41 -16.65
C LYS A 230 -23.42 0.94 -17.98
N SER A 231 -22.10 0.94 -18.12
CA SER A 231 -21.43 0.61 -19.38
C SER A 231 -21.43 -0.89 -19.69
N GLY A 232 -21.56 -1.75 -18.67
CA GLY A 232 -21.47 -3.19 -18.80
C GLY A 232 -20.06 -3.68 -19.17
N ILE A 233 -19.02 -2.87 -18.95
CA ILE A 233 -17.65 -3.18 -19.37
C ILE A 233 -16.96 -4.05 -18.29
N PRO A 234 -16.25 -5.15 -18.66
CA PRO A 234 -15.46 -5.92 -17.70
C PRO A 234 -14.35 -5.05 -17.09
N ALA A 235 -14.06 -5.25 -15.81
CA ALA A 235 -13.13 -4.43 -15.05
C ALA A 235 -12.09 -5.30 -14.33
N GLY A 236 -10.82 -5.09 -14.67
CA GLY A 236 -9.68 -5.65 -13.97
C GLY A 236 -8.96 -4.60 -13.12
N TRP A 237 -8.02 -5.03 -12.29
CA TRP A 237 -7.38 -4.17 -11.31
C TRP A 237 -5.89 -4.42 -11.13
N THR A 238 -5.19 -3.39 -10.68
CA THR A 238 -3.81 -3.51 -10.19
C THR A 238 -3.79 -3.88 -8.71
N ILE A 239 -2.67 -4.44 -8.22
CA ILE A 239 -2.51 -4.81 -6.79
C ILE A 239 -2.92 -3.66 -5.84
N LEU A 240 -2.54 -2.42 -6.16
CA LEU A 240 -2.85 -1.27 -5.32
C LEU A 240 -4.27 -0.72 -5.52
N GLY A 241 -4.96 -1.11 -6.60
CA GLY A 241 -6.38 -0.83 -6.82
C GLY A 241 -7.33 -1.86 -6.21
N LEU A 242 -6.80 -3.01 -5.75
CA LEU A 242 -7.58 -4.08 -5.12
C LEU A 242 -8.42 -3.54 -3.95
N SER A 243 -9.64 -4.07 -3.82
CA SER A 243 -10.72 -3.65 -2.89
C SER A 243 -11.50 -2.39 -3.29
N ALA A 244 -11.12 -1.65 -4.33
CA ALA A 244 -11.93 -0.51 -4.82
C ALA A 244 -13.31 -0.94 -5.38
N LEU A 245 -13.43 -2.21 -5.77
CA LEU A 245 -14.66 -2.87 -6.16
C LEU A 245 -14.79 -4.17 -5.35
N PRO A 246 -16.00 -4.57 -4.89
CA PRO A 246 -16.17 -5.83 -4.18
C PRO A 246 -15.68 -7.02 -5.01
N THR A 247 -15.03 -7.99 -4.36
CA THR A 247 -14.44 -9.15 -5.06
C THR A 247 -15.46 -9.88 -5.93
N ASP A 248 -16.66 -10.12 -5.40
CA ASP A 248 -17.71 -10.89 -6.07
C ASP A 248 -18.56 -10.06 -7.05
N HIS A 249 -18.15 -8.83 -7.37
CA HIS A 249 -18.87 -8.01 -8.35
C HIS A 249 -18.89 -8.73 -9.73
N PRO A 250 -20.05 -8.87 -10.40
CA PRO A 250 -20.16 -9.71 -11.62
C PRO A 250 -19.28 -9.30 -12.80
N LEU A 251 -18.86 -8.03 -12.84
CA LEU A 251 -17.98 -7.47 -13.87
C LEU A 251 -16.52 -7.35 -13.42
N ASN A 252 -16.19 -7.77 -12.19
CA ASN A 252 -14.80 -7.90 -11.75
C ASN A 252 -14.19 -9.15 -12.39
N VAL A 253 -13.18 -8.96 -13.24
CA VAL A 253 -12.54 -10.07 -13.96
C VAL A 253 -11.18 -10.48 -13.40
N GLY A 254 -10.65 -9.74 -12.42
CA GLY A 254 -9.46 -10.11 -11.68
C GLY A 254 -8.24 -9.19 -11.87
N MET A 255 -7.13 -9.64 -11.29
CA MET A 255 -5.86 -8.93 -11.24
C MET A 255 -5.15 -8.93 -12.59
N LEU A 256 -4.51 -7.82 -12.96
CA LEU A 256 -3.57 -7.80 -14.09
C LEU A 256 -2.11 -7.89 -13.63
N GLY A 257 -1.26 -8.28 -14.58
CA GLY A 257 0.19 -8.21 -14.43
C GLY A 257 0.87 -9.55 -14.24
N MET A 258 2.12 -9.50 -13.77
CA MET A 258 3.07 -10.61 -13.71
C MET A 258 2.48 -11.87 -13.07
N HIS A 259 1.73 -11.72 -11.98
CA HIS A 259 1.03 -12.82 -11.32
C HIS A 259 -0.50 -12.65 -11.34
N GLY A 260 -1.01 -11.92 -12.33
CA GLY A 260 -2.44 -11.65 -12.50
C GLY A 260 -3.24 -12.86 -12.96
N ASN A 261 -4.54 -12.69 -13.11
CA ASN A 261 -5.43 -13.71 -13.64
C ASN A 261 -5.21 -13.93 -15.14
N TYR A 262 -5.53 -15.13 -15.61
CA TYR A 262 -5.26 -15.57 -16.98
C TYR A 262 -6.06 -14.75 -17.99
N GLY A 263 -7.38 -14.70 -17.79
CA GLY A 263 -8.31 -13.98 -18.67
C GLY A 263 -7.97 -12.50 -18.85
N PRO A 264 -7.89 -11.70 -17.77
CA PRO A 264 -7.55 -10.27 -17.85
C PRO A 264 -6.24 -9.99 -18.58
N ASN A 265 -5.19 -10.76 -18.32
CA ASN A 265 -3.89 -10.55 -18.96
C ASN A 265 -3.92 -10.85 -20.47
N LEU A 266 -4.53 -11.96 -20.87
CA LEU A 266 -4.66 -12.32 -22.29
C LEU A 266 -5.54 -11.31 -23.03
N LEU A 267 -6.72 -11.03 -22.49
CA LEU A 267 -7.73 -10.18 -23.13
C LEU A 267 -7.37 -8.68 -23.12
N THR A 268 -6.38 -8.25 -22.32
CA THR A 268 -5.80 -6.90 -22.44
C THR A 268 -5.25 -6.65 -23.86
N ASN A 269 -4.68 -7.67 -24.49
CA ASN A 269 -4.15 -7.57 -25.86
C ASN A 269 -5.20 -7.93 -26.95
N GLU A 270 -6.44 -8.19 -26.55
CA GLU A 270 -7.55 -8.42 -27.49
C GLU A 270 -8.64 -7.33 -27.41
N CYS A 271 -8.59 -6.48 -26.38
CA CYS A 271 -9.48 -5.33 -26.26
C CYS A 271 -9.23 -4.31 -27.39
N ASP A 272 -10.28 -3.60 -27.81
CA ASP A 272 -10.19 -2.53 -28.81
C ASP A 272 -10.11 -1.13 -28.16
N VAL A 273 -10.57 -1.00 -26.92
CA VAL A 273 -10.43 0.21 -26.09
C VAL A 273 -10.01 -0.20 -24.68
N LEU A 274 -8.87 0.33 -24.22
CA LEU A 274 -8.35 0.14 -22.87
C LEU A 274 -8.59 1.42 -22.06
N ILE A 275 -9.34 1.31 -20.97
CA ILE A 275 -9.74 2.44 -20.12
C ILE A 275 -8.97 2.34 -18.80
N ALA A 276 -7.88 3.09 -18.68
CA ALA A 276 -7.03 3.13 -17.51
C ALA A 276 -7.51 4.20 -16.53
N LEU A 277 -7.91 3.79 -15.33
CA LEU A 277 -8.46 4.66 -14.28
C LEU A 277 -7.52 4.72 -13.08
N GLY A 278 -6.83 5.85 -12.88
CA GLY A 278 -6.01 6.09 -11.69
C GLY A 278 -4.89 5.05 -11.52
N MET A 279 -4.17 4.76 -12.61
CA MET A 279 -3.08 3.79 -12.65
C MET A 279 -1.89 4.32 -13.47
N ARG A 280 -0.70 3.77 -13.24
CA ARG A 280 0.57 4.29 -13.78
C ARG A 280 1.29 3.42 -14.83
N PHE A 281 0.61 2.42 -15.39
CA PHE A 281 1.19 1.45 -16.35
C PHE A 281 2.56 0.92 -15.89
N ASP A 282 2.61 0.38 -14.68
CA ASP A 282 3.82 -0.19 -14.08
C ASP A 282 4.31 -1.42 -14.86
N ASP A 283 5.62 -1.69 -14.85
CA ASP A 283 6.21 -2.82 -15.58
C ASP A 283 5.69 -4.18 -15.12
N ARG A 284 5.27 -4.31 -13.85
CA ARG A 284 4.64 -5.52 -13.31
C ARG A 284 3.23 -5.70 -13.81
N VAL A 285 2.58 -4.65 -14.33
CA VAL A 285 1.27 -4.72 -14.97
C VAL A 285 1.39 -4.90 -16.47
N THR A 286 2.32 -4.19 -17.12
CA THR A 286 2.39 -4.16 -18.60
C THR A 286 3.26 -5.24 -19.21
N GLY A 287 4.24 -5.77 -18.47
CA GLY A 287 5.30 -6.60 -19.06
C GLY A 287 5.99 -5.88 -20.21
N ASN A 288 6.08 -6.53 -21.37
CA ASN A 288 6.71 -5.93 -22.55
C ASN A 288 5.87 -4.82 -23.22
N LEU A 289 6.31 -3.56 -23.05
CA LEU A 289 5.67 -2.37 -23.64
C LEU A 289 5.64 -2.34 -25.17
N LYS A 290 6.47 -3.14 -25.87
CA LYS A 290 6.44 -3.21 -27.35
C LYS A 290 5.18 -3.88 -27.87
N THR A 291 4.60 -4.78 -27.09
CA THR A 291 3.43 -5.59 -27.47
C THR A 291 2.20 -5.29 -26.62
N TYR A 292 2.36 -4.60 -25.48
CA TYR A 292 1.24 -4.23 -24.62
C TYR A 292 0.22 -3.31 -25.33
N ALA A 293 -1.01 -3.79 -25.44
CA ALA A 293 -2.20 -3.07 -25.89
C ALA A 293 -2.04 -2.24 -27.19
N LYS A 294 -1.22 -2.71 -28.15
CA LYS A 294 -0.93 -1.97 -29.40
C LYS A 294 -2.11 -1.89 -30.36
N GLN A 295 -3.06 -2.80 -30.24
CA GLN A 295 -4.28 -2.85 -31.03
C GLN A 295 -5.38 -1.92 -30.47
N ALA A 296 -5.27 -1.50 -29.21
CA ALA A 296 -6.33 -0.78 -28.50
C ALA A 296 -6.13 0.74 -28.57
N LYS A 297 -7.26 1.48 -28.57
CA LYS A 297 -7.25 2.90 -28.19
C LYS A 297 -7.16 3.00 -26.68
N VAL A 298 -6.13 3.68 -26.17
CA VAL A 298 -5.91 3.83 -24.73
C VAL A 298 -6.48 5.16 -24.25
N ILE A 299 -7.40 5.10 -23.27
CA ILE A 299 -7.92 6.27 -22.58
C ILE A 299 -7.38 6.25 -21.16
N HIS A 300 -6.74 7.33 -20.72
CA HIS A 300 -6.07 7.40 -19.43
C HIS A 300 -6.62 8.53 -18.57
N PHE A 301 -7.24 8.18 -17.46
CA PHE A 301 -7.71 9.10 -16.44
C PHE A 301 -6.67 9.18 -15.33
N GLU A 302 -6.04 10.35 -15.19
CA GLU A 302 -4.87 10.52 -14.34
C GLU A 302 -4.79 11.93 -13.75
N ILE A 303 -4.37 12.03 -12.49
CA ILE A 303 -4.25 13.30 -11.79
C ILE A 303 -2.87 13.94 -12.03
N ASP A 304 -1.83 13.12 -12.22
CA ASP A 304 -0.46 13.55 -12.42
C ASP A 304 -0.08 13.60 -13.91
N PRO A 305 0.12 14.80 -14.50
CA PRO A 305 0.54 14.93 -15.89
C PRO A 305 1.84 14.20 -16.23
N ALA A 306 2.72 13.94 -15.26
CA ALA A 306 3.97 13.21 -15.48
C ALA A 306 3.77 11.70 -15.74
N GLU A 307 2.60 11.16 -15.41
CA GLU A 307 2.27 9.75 -15.62
C GLU A 307 1.64 9.48 -16.99
N VAL A 308 1.06 10.50 -17.63
CA VAL A 308 0.48 10.41 -18.98
C VAL A 308 1.58 10.25 -20.02
N ASP A 309 1.37 9.33 -20.97
CA ASP A 309 2.28 9.06 -22.09
C ASP A 309 3.72 8.66 -21.70
N LYS A 310 3.96 8.39 -20.42
CA LYS A 310 5.26 7.99 -19.86
C LYS A 310 5.68 6.62 -20.35
N ASN A 311 4.80 5.63 -20.20
CA ASN A 311 5.05 4.23 -20.56
C ASN A 311 4.21 3.76 -21.75
N VAL A 312 2.91 4.08 -21.75
CA VAL A 312 1.96 3.73 -22.80
C VAL A 312 1.41 5.01 -23.40
N LYS A 313 1.39 5.12 -24.74
CA LYS A 313 0.82 6.27 -25.45
C LYS A 313 -0.70 6.22 -25.42
N THR A 314 -1.30 7.37 -25.13
CA THR A 314 -2.73 7.53 -24.96
C THR A 314 -3.36 8.12 -26.22
N GLU A 315 -4.55 7.64 -26.57
CA GLU A 315 -5.42 8.30 -27.57
C GLU A 315 -6.07 9.53 -26.93
N VAL A 316 -6.55 9.38 -25.69
CA VAL A 316 -7.14 10.47 -24.90
C VAL A 316 -6.62 10.40 -23.47
N ALA A 317 -6.03 11.50 -23.01
CA ALA A 317 -5.71 11.71 -21.61
C ALA A 317 -6.74 12.65 -20.96
N VAL A 318 -7.41 12.17 -19.92
CA VAL A 318 -8.33 12.95 -19.09
C VAL A 318 -7.63 13.32 -17.80
N LEU A 319 -7.03 14.51 -17.78
CA LEU A 319 -6.32 15.03 -16.62
C LEU A 319 -7.29 15.62 -15.59
N GLY A 320 -7.20 15.16 -14.34
CA GLY A 320 -7.98 15.66 -13.23
C GLY A 320 -8.18 14.62 -12.13
N ASP A 321 -8.93 15.00 -11.09
CA ASP A 321 -9.39 14.04 -10.10
C ASP A 321 -10.34 13.00 -10.74
N VAL A 322 -10.09 11.71 -10.48
CA VAL A 322 -10.82 10.63 -11.14
C VAL A 322 -12.31 10.59 -10.74
N LYS A 323 -12.66 11.04 -9.53
CA LYS A 323 -14.06 11.14 -9.10
C LYS A 323 -14.79 12.20 -9.89
N GLU A 324 -14.19 13.38 -10.04
CA GLU A 324 -14.74 14.47 -10.86
C GLU A 324 -14.86 14.05 -12.33
N ALA A 325 -13.83 13.39 -12.87
CA ALA A 325 -13.81 12.93 -14.24
C ALA A 325 -14.89 11.87 -14.51
N LEU A 326 -15.06 10.89 -13.62
CA LEU A 326 -16.10 9.87 -13.76
C LEU A 326 -17.51 10.45 -13.60
N ASN A 327 -17.71 11.41 -12.69
CA ASN A 327 -18.99 12.11 -12.57
C ASN A 327 -19.36 12.86 -13.86
N ALA A 328 -18.39 13.49 -14.52
CA ALA A 328 -18.59 14.16 -15.81
C ALA A 328 -18.78 13.16 -16.97
N LEU A 329 -18.13 12.00 -16.90
CA LEU A 329 -18.20 10.94 -17.92
C LEU A 329 -19.57 10.23 -17.88
N LEU A 330 -20.06 9.89 -16.70
CA LEU A 330 -21.25 9.06 -16.47
C LEU A 330 -22.49 9.47 -17.30
N PRO A 331 -22.88 10.76 -17.40
CA PRO A 331 -24.01 11.19 -18.22
C PRO A 331 -23.83 10.91 -19.72
N LEU A 332 -22.60 10.85 -20.21
CA LEU A 332 -22.25 10.68 -21.62
C LEU A 332 -22.14 9.22 -22.05
N ILE A 333 -22.07 8.29 -21.08
CA ILE A 333 -21.94 6.85 -21.35
C ILE A 333 -23.30 6.23 -21.67
N ASP A 334 -23.36 5.45 -22.74
CA ASP A 334 -24.54 4.67 -23.10
C ASP A 334 -24.70 3.46 -22.17
N ALA A 335 -25.94 3.10 -21.84
CA ALA A 335 -26.21 1.84 -21.15
C ALA A 335 -26.04 0.66 -22.13
N LYS A 336 -25.12 -0.27 -21.83
CA LYS A 336 -24.78 -1.41 -22.72
C LYS A 336 -24.50 -2.70 -21.96
N SER A 337 -24.56 -3.82 -22.68
CA SER A 337 -24.01 -5.11 -22.25
C SER A 337 -23.01 -5.61 -23.29
N HIS A 338 -22.07 -6.45 -22.85
CA HIS A 338 -21.02 -7.01 -23.67
C HIS A 338 -20.95 -8.53 -23.52
N ASP A 339 -22.11 -9.21 -23.59
CA ASP A 339 -22.24 -10.63 -23.19
C ASP A 339 -21.25 -11.56 -23.89
N LEU A 340 -21.03 -11.38 -25.20
CA LEU A 340 -20.03 -12.17 -25.95
C LEU A 340 -18.62 -11.95 -25.41
N TRP A 341 -18.27 -10.71 -25.11
CA TRP A 341 -16.95 -10.36 -24.56
C TRP A 341 -16.81 -10.86 -23.12
N HIS A 342 -17.85 -10.75 -22.28
CA HIS A 342 -17.85 -11.32 -20.92
C HIS A 342 -17.64 -12.82 -20.93
N ASN A 343 -18.23 -13.53 -21.91
CA ASN A 343 -18.05 -14.97 -22.02
C ASN A 343 -16.60 -15.35 -22.30
N GLU A 344 -15.84 -14.54 -23.06
CA GLU A 344 -14.41 -14.78 -23.28
C GLU A 344 -13.63 -14.77 -21.93
N PHE A 345 -13.90 -13.80 -21.04
CA PHE A 345 -13.30 -13.79 -19.68
C PHE A 345 -13.72 -15.01 -18.85
N LYS A 346 -15.00 -15.40 -18.90
CA LYS A 346 -15.53 -16.53 -18.13
C LYS A 346 -14.91 -17.85 -18.55
N GLU A 347 -14.74 -18.09 -19.86
CA GLU A 347 -14.10 -19.32 -20.35
C GLU A 347 -12.62 -19.38 -19.93
N LEU A 348 -11.88 -18.28 -20.03
CA LEU A 348 -10.49 -18.24 -19.56
C LEU A 348 -10.38 -18.39 -18.04
N HIS A 349 -11.34 -17.84 -17.28
CA HIS A 349 -11.39 -18.03 -15.84
C HIS A 349 -11.66 -19.48 -15.46
N LYS A 350 -12.54 -20.20 -16.17
CA LYS A 350 -12.74 -21.65 -15.94
C LYS A 350 -11.46 -22.44 -16.12
N ILE A 351 -10.70 -22.14 -17.18
CA ILE A 351 -9.39 -22.77 -17.42
C ILE A 351 -8.46 -22.51 -16.23
N GLU A 352 -8.37 -21.26 -15.76
CA GLU A 352 -7.52 -20.91 -14.61
C GLU A 352 -8.00 -21.59 -13.32
N VAL A 353 -9.32 -21.74 -13.13
CA VAL A 353 -9.90 -22.44 -11.98
C VAL A 353 -9.46 -23.89 -11.96
N GLU A 354 -9.59 -24.57 -13.10
CA GLU A 354 -9.24 -25.99 -13.24
C GLU A 354 -7.73 -26.25 -13.13
N THR A 355 -6.90 -25.33 -13.63
CA THR A 355 -5.45 -25.55 -13.75
C THR A 355 -4.63 -25.01 -12.57
N VAL A 356 -5.10 -23.94 -11.90
CA VAL A 356 -4.32 -23.22 -10.88
C VAL A 356 -5.12 -23.06 -9.58
N ILE A 357 -6.29 -22.43 -9.63
CA ILE A 357 -6.99 -21.97 -8.40
C ILE A 357 -7.45 -23.16 -7.56
N ASN A 358 -7.95 -24.24 -8.17
CA ASN A 358 -8.41 -25.41 -7.41
C ASN A 358 -7.26 -26.15 -6.71
N GLU A 359 -6.07 -26.25 -7.31
CA GLU A 359 -4.92 -26.87 -6.64
C GLU A 359 -4.50 -26.04 -5.41
N GLU A 360 -4.63 -24.72 -5.48
CA GLU A 360 -4.29 -23.84 -4.37
C GLU A 360 -5.37 -23.77 -3.29
N LEU A 361 -6.66 -23.68 -3.63
CA LEU A 361 -7.72 -23.49 -2.62
C LEU A 361 -8.29 -24.80 -2.08
N ASN A 362 -8.23 -25.87 -2.87
CA ASN A 362 -8.81 -27.18 -2.53
C ASN A 362 -7.87 -28.33 -2.95
N PRO A 363 -6.61 -28.36 -2.47
CA PRO A 363 -5.67 -29.41 -2.84
C PRO A 363 -6.22 -30.79 -2.45
N THR A 364 -6.31 -31.67 -3.44
CA THR A 364 -6.71 -33.08 -3.25
C THR A 364 -5.51 -34.03 -3.10
N ASN A 365 -4.30 -33.49 -3.18
CA ASN A 365 -3.06 -34.22 -3.06
C ASN A 365 -2.61 -34.35 -1.59
N ASN A 366 -1.70 -35.29 -1.33
CA ASN A 366 -1.07 -35.47 -0.02
C ASN A 366 0.09 -34.48 0.22
N LYS A 367 0.20 -33.39 -0.55
CA LYS A 367 1.16 -32.31 -0.26
C LYS A 367 0.70 -31.58 1.01
N GLY A 368 1.58 -30.84 1.67
CA GLY A 368 1.23 -30.03 2.84
C GLY A 368 0.37 -28.82 2.50
N ILE A 369 0.23 -27.91 3.46
CA ILE A 369 -0.73 -26.80 3.41
C ILE A 369 -0.30 -25.80 2.32
N SER A 370 -1.22 -25.43 1.43
CA SER A 370 -0.96 -24.34 0.48
C SER A 370 -1.17 -22.97 1.12
N MET A 371 -0.58 -21.92 0.55
CA MET A 371 -0.89 -20.54 0.97
C MET A 371 -2.34 -20.15 0.62
N GLY A 372 -2.91 -20.74 -0.43
CA GLY A 372 -4.30 -20.53 -0.84
C GLY A 372 -5.31 -21.06 0.19
N GLU A 373 -5.08 -22.24 0.75
CA GLU A 373 -5.91 -22.83 1.81
C GLU A 373 -5.97 -21.92 3.04
N ALA A 374 -4.82 -21.36 3.45
CA ALA A 374 -4.75 -20.42 4.55
C ALA A 374 -5.59 -19.15 4.28
N MET A 375 -5.51 -18.60 3.07
CA MET A 375 -6.32 -17.45 2.67
C MET A 375 -7.82 -17.78 2.64
N GLU A 376 -8.22 -18.97 2.19
CA GLU A 376 -9.63 -19.35 2.16
C GLU A 376 -10.22 -19.51 3.57
N MET A 377 -9.45 -20.07 4.52
CA MET A 377 -9.90 -20.12 5.92
C MET A 377 -10.04 -18.71 6.50
N ILE A 378 -9.11 -17.79 6.17
CA ILE A 378 -9.21 -16.39 6.60
C ILE A 378 -10.45 -15.73 5.99
N ASN A 379 -10.75 -15.94 4.70
CA ASN A 379 -11.95 -15.44 4.05
C ASN A 379 -13.22 -15.95 4.74
N LYS A 380 -13.30 -17.25 5.02
CA LYS A 380 -14.45 -17.91 5.65
C LYS A 380 -14.79 -17.26 7.00
N HIS A 381 -13.79 -17.06 7.85
CA HIS A 381 -14.00 -16.57 9.22
C HIS A 381 -14.05 -15.04 9.32
N SER A 382 -13.36 -14.32 8.43
CA SER A 382 -13.45 -12.85 8.34
C SER A 382 -14.63 -12.35 7.51
N LYS A 383 -15.28 -13.24 6.75
CA LYS A 383 -16.39 -12.97 5.82
C LYS A 383 -16.05 -11.95 4.72
N GLY A 384 -14.76 -11.74 4.44
CA GLY A 384 -14.30 -10.72 3.49
C GLY A 384 -14.32 -9.29 4.03
N ASP A 385 -14.48 -9.11 5.35
CA ASP A 385 -14.60 -7.81 6.01
C ASP A 385 -13.30 -7.35 6.70
N ALA A 386 -12.26 -8.19 6.72
CA ALA A 386 -10.96 -7.84 7.30
C ALA A 386 -10.15 -6.90 6.38
N ILE A 387 -9.29 -6.08 6.99
CA ILE A 387 -8.16 -5.46 6.28
C ILE A 387 -7.04 -6.49 6.23
N ILE A 388 -6.59 -6.82 5.03
CA ILE A 388 -5.45 -7.67 4.78
C ILE A 388 -4.23 -6.80 4.53
N VAL A 389 -3.21 -6.98 5.37
CA VAL A 389 -1.92 -6.32 5.23
C VAL A 389 -0.88 -7.34 4.83
N SER A 390 -0.33 -7.28 3.62
CA SER A 390 0.63 -8.28 3.15
C SER A 390 2.05 -7.74 3.08
N ASP A 391 2.99 -8.61 3.45
CA ASP A 391 4.42 -8.36 3.25
C ASP A 391 4.81 -8.72 1.82
N VAL A 392 6.09 -8.79 1.48
CA VAL A 392 6.54 -8.94 0.09
C VAL A 392 7.07 -10.35 -0.19
N GLY A 393 6.56 -10.98 -1.25
CA GLY A 393 6.95 -12.31 -1.68
C GLY A 393 5.80 -13.12 -2.27
N GLN A 394 5.88 -14.46 -2.22
CA GLN A 394 4.80 -15.31 -2.73
C GLN A 394 3.50 -15.12 -1.94
N HIS A 395 3.59 -15.10 -0.61
CA HIS A 395 2.45 -14.83 0.28
C HIS A 395 1.73 -13.51 -0.05
N GLN A 396 2.44 -12.49 -0.56
CA GLN A 396 1.84 -11.26 -1.06
C GLN A 396 0.91 -11.51 -2.23
N MET A 397 1.38 -12.28 -3.22
CA MET A 397 0.61 -12.61 -4.41
C MET A 397 -0.58 -13.51 -4.05
N PHE A 398 -0.38 -14.48 -3.17
CA PHE A 398 -1.47 -15.29 -2.63
C PHE A 398 -2.52 -14.45 -1.89
N ALA A 399 -2.09 -13.51 -1.05
CA ALA A 399 -2.99 -12.58 -0.38
C ALA A 399 -3.77 -11.72 -1.40
N CYS A 400 -3.10 -11.16 -2.41
CA CYS A 400 -3.77 -10.32 -3.42
C CYS A 400 -4.73 -11.12 -4.31
N ARG A 401 -4.38 -12.37 -4.67
CA ARG A 401 -5.19 -13.20 -5.57
C ARG A 401 -6.40 -13.83 -4.87
N TYR A 402 -6.26 -14.19 -3.60
CA TYR A 402 -7.24 -15.04 -2.91
C TYR A 402 -7.94 -14.37 -1.74
N ALA A 403 -7.51 -13.21 -1.24
CA ALA A 403 -8.31 -12.47 -0.26
C ALA A 403 -9.60 -11.95 -0.89
N LYS A 404 -10.72 -12.05 -0.16
CA LYS A 404 -12.01 -11.49 -0.54
C LYS A 404 -12.24 -10.17 0.20
N PHE A 405 -12.77 -9.18 -0.51
CA PHE A 405 -13.02 -7.84 0.02
C PHE A 405 -14.43 -7.38 -0.32
N ASN A 406 -15.21 -7.07 0.73
CA ASN A 406 -16.51 -6.41 0.58
C ASN A 406 -16.41 -4.87 0.70
N THR A 407 -15.33 -4.37 1.30
CA THR A 407 -15.13 -2.96 1.62
C THR A 407 -13.81 -2.45 1.03
N THR A 408 -13.78 -1.20 0.57
CA THR A 408 -12.55 -0.51 0.12
C THR A 408 -11.51 -0.33 1.23
N LYS A 409 -10.30 0.08 0.86
CA LYS A 409 -9.15 0.28 1.76
C LYS A 409 -8.85 -0.95 2.62
N SER A 410 -9.03 -2.13 2.03
CA SER A 410 -8.88 -3.41 2.71
C SER A 410 -7.65 -4.19 2.25
N ASN A 411 -7.03 -3.83 1.13
CA ASN A 411 -5.73 -4.34 0.72
C ASN A 411 -4.64 -3.31 1.01
N ILE A 412 -3.69 -3.65 1.88
CA ILE A 412 -2.55 -2.79 2.24
C ILE A 412 -1.26 -3.58 2.03
N THR A 413 -0.43 -3.15 1.08
CA THR A 413 0.82 -3.85 0.75
C THR A 413 1.84 -2.90 0.14
N SER A 414 3.13 -3.20 0.26
CA SER A 414 4.18 -2.49 -0.47
C SER A 414 4.26 -3.03 -1.90
N GLY A 415 3.75 -2.25 -2.87
CA GLY A 415 3.67 -2.68 -4.27
C GLY A 415 4.83 -2.16 -5.10
N GLY A 416 5.05 -0.86 -5.08
CA GLY A 416 5.98 -0.18 -5.95
C GLY A 416 7.45 -0.36 -5.57
N LEU A 417 7.77 -0.25 -4.27
CA LEU A 417 9.14 -0.51 -3.80
C LEU A 417 9.36 -1.99 -3.47
N GLY A 418 8.33 -2.69 -2.98
CA GLY A 418 8.45 -4.09 -2.59
C GLY A 418 9.28 -4.28 -1.32
N THR A 419 8.99 -3.51 -0.27
CA THR A 419 9.71 -3.52 1.00
C THR A 419 9.32 -4.72 1.88
N MET A 420 10.22 -5.69 2.03
CA MET A 420 10.06 -6.75 3.04
C MET A 420 10.11 -6.18 4.47
N GLY A 421 9.34 -6.75 5.40
CA GLY A 421 9.19 -6.23 6.76
C GLY A 421 8.13 -5.13 6.90
N PHE A 422 7.40 -4.82 5.82
CA PHE A 422 6.36 -3.80 5.80
C PHE A 422 5.13 -4.17 6.65
N ALA A 423 4.69 -5.44 6.57
CA ALA A 423 3.33 -5.80 6.99
C ALA A 423 3.08 -5.70 8.49
N LEU A 424 4.03 -6.12 9.33
CA LEU A 424 3.84 -6.10 10.78
C LEU A 424 3.62 -4.66 11.31
N PRO A 425 4.52 -3.69 11.05
CA PRO A 425 4.27 -2.31 11.43
C PRO A 425 3.07 -1.68 10.70
N ALA A 426 2.87 -1.95 9.42
CA ALA A 426 1.70 -1.42 8.70
C ALA A 426 0.36 -1.93 9.28
N ALA A 427 0.30 -3.18 9.76
CA ALA A 427 -0.88 -3.73 10.40
C ALA A 427 -1.18 -3.08 11.76
N ILE A 428 -0.13 -2.74 12.54
CA ILE A 428 -0.29 -1.91 13.75
C ILE A 428 -0.97 -0.59 13.38
N GLY A 429 -0.44 0.10 12.38
CA GLY A 429 -0.97 1.39 11.96
C GLY A 429 -2.40 1.32 11.42
N ALA A 430 -2.68 0.31 10.59
CA ALA A 430 -4.01 0.08 10.06
C ALA A 430 -5.03 -0.21 11.17
N LYS A 431 -4.68 -1.04 12.15
CA LYS A 431 -5.57 -1.39 13.27
C LYS A 431 -5.82 -0.20 14.21
N MET A 432 -4.80 0.62 14.48
CA MET A 432 -4.98 1.83 15.29
C MET A 432 -5.78 2.92 14.54
N GLY A 433 -5.67 2.99 13.21
CA GLY A 433 -6.50 3.89 12.40
C GLY A 433 -7.94 3.42 12.20
N ARG A 434 -8.18 2.10 12.24
CA ARG A 434 -9.49 1.44 12.09
C ARG A 434 -9.72 0.42 13.21
N PRO A 435 -9.91 0.89 14.46
CA PRO A 435 -10.08 0.00 15.61
C PRO A 435 -11.33 -0.89 15.48
N ASP A 436 -12.31 -0.44 14.71
CA ASP A 436 -13.57 -1.12 14.38
C ASP A 436 -13.41 -2.34 13.46
N ARG A 437 -12.31 -2.42 12.69
CA ARG A 437 -12.10 -3.46 11.69
C ARG A 437 -11.09 -4.50 12.16
N GLU A 438 -11.32 -5.75 11.76
CA GLU A 438 -10.33 -6.80 11.92
C GLU A 438 -9.15 -6.55 10.98
N VAL A 439 -7.92 -6.78 11.46
CA VAL A 439 -6.70 -6.57 10.67
C VAL A 439 -5.83 -7.81 10.74
N VAL A 440 -5.61 -8.42 9.59
CA VAL A 440 -4.81 -9.64 9.44
C VAL A 440 -3.55 -9.32 8.63
N ALA A 441 -2.39 -9.45 9.27
CA ALA A 441 -1.10 -9.35 8.62
C ALA A 441 -0.72 -10.72 8.03
N ILE A 442 -0.51 -10.78 6.72
CA ILE A 442 -0.06 -11.98 5.99
C ILE A 442 1.42 -11.79 5.66
N ILE A 443 2.27 -12.54 6.34
CA ILE A 443 3.72 -12.30 6.35
C ILE A 443 4.46 -13.58 5.96
N GLY A 444 5.48 -13.47 5.12
CA GLY A 444 6.46 -14.55 4.93
C GLY A 444 7.43 -14.62 6.09
N ASP A 445 7.98 -15.80 6.36
CA ASP A 445 9.02 -16.03 7.37
C ASP A 445 10.25 -15.12 7.23
N GLY A 446 10.69 -14.85 5.99
CA GLY A 446 11.79 -13.91 5.72
C GLY A 446 11.45 -12.45 6.05
N GLY A 447 10.27 -12.00 5.62
CA GLY A 447 9.80 -10.64 5.88
C GLY A 447 9.52 -10.39 7.37
N PHE A 448 8.96 -11.38 8.06
CA PHE A 448 8.69 -11.32 9.49
C PHE A 448 9.96 -11.02 10.30
N GLN A 449 11.09 -11.63 9.94
CA GLN A 449 12.37 -11.41 10.62
C GLN A 449 12.95 -10.02 10.44
N MET A 450 12.55 -9.26 9.41
CA MET A 450 13.07 -7.91 9.18
C MET A 450 12.55 -6.88 10.20
N THR A 451 11.33 -7.07 10.70
CA THR A 451 10.70 -6.13 11.64
C THR A 451 10.07 -6.81 12.87
N ILE A 452 10.53 -8.02 13.21
CA ILE A 452 10.02 -8.84 14.34
C ILE A 452 10.03 -8.09 15.68
N GLN A 453 10.92 -7.12 15.86
CA GLN A 453 10.97 -6.28 17.05
C GLN A 453 9.64 -5.54 17.32
N GLU A 454 8.82 -5.29 16.29
CA GLU A 454 7.52 -4.60 16.44
C GLU A 454 6.47 -5.46 17.19
N LEU A 455 6.73 -6.74 17.47
CA LEU A 455 5.99 -7.48 18.50
C LEU A 455 6.06 -6.76 19.87
N GLY A 456 7.18 -6.09 20.16
CA GLY A 456 7.35 -5.24 21.35
C GLY A 456 6.44 -4.02 21.34
N THR A 457 6.14 -3.47 20.16
CA THR A 457 5.17 -2.38 19.98
C THR A 457 3.76 -2.90 20.21
N ILE A 458 3.41 -4.05 19.65
CA ILE A 458 2.12 -4.72 19.88
C ILE A 458 1.90 -5.02 21.35
N PHE A 459 2.92 -5.56 22.02
CA PHE A 459 2.86 -5.87 23.44
C PHE A 459 2.63 -4.62 24.30
N GLN A 460 3.32 -3.52 23.99
CA GLN A 460 3.21 -2.27 24.75
C GLN A 460 1.86 -1.59 24.53
N THR A 461 1.35 -1.55 23.29
CA THR A 461 0.10 -0.85 22.96
C THR A 461 -1.15 -1.70 23.13
N LYS A 462 -0.99 -3.03 23.22
CA LYS A 462 -2.08 -4.01 23.18
C LYS A 462 -2.95 -3.91 21.93
N VAL A 463 -2.40 -3.40 20.82
CA VAL A 463 -3.12 -3.32 19.54
C VAL A 463 -3.47 -4.74 19.06
N PRO A 464 -4.75 -5.07 18.82
CA PRO A 464 -5.15 -6.44 18.56
C PRO A 464 -5.06 -6.80 17.07
N VAL A 465 -3.82 -6.91 16.58
CA VAL A 465 -3.50 -7.37 15.22
C VAL A 465 -3.45 -8.90 15.17
N LYS A 466 -3.99 -9.50 14.10
CA LYS A 466 -3.82 -10.93 13.80
C LYS A 466 -2.61 -11.10 12.90
N ILE A 467 -1.65 -11.90 13.33
CA ILE A 467 -0.36 -12.06 12.64
C ILE A 467 -0.32 -13.48 12.10
N VAL A 468 -0.34 -13.64 10.79
CA VAL A 468 -0.25 -14.94 10.11
C VAL A 468 1.09 -15.01 9.39
N VAL A 469 1.98 -15.87 9.87
CA VAL A 469 3.24 -16.17 9.19
C VAL A 469 3.06 -17.44 8.36
N LEU A 470 3.15 -17.30 7.04
CA LEU A 470 3.17 -18.41 6.09
C LEU A 470 4.62 -18.86 5.93
N ASN A 471 5.02 -19.84 6.74
CA ASN A 471 6.39 -20.31 6.86
C ASN A 471 6.66 -21.44 5.86
N ASN A 472 7.35 -21.13 4.77
CA ASN A 472 7.82 -22.10 3.79
C ASN A 472 9.33 -22.39 3.93
N GLU A 473 10.02 -21.80 4.92
CA GLU A 473 11.46 -21.90 5.15
C GLU A 473 12.32 -21.42 3.96
N PHE A 474 11.78 -20.50 3.16
CA PHE A 474 12.43 -19.96 1.98
C PHE A 474 12.14 -18.46 1.78
N LEU A 475 13.08 -17.77 1.15
CA LEU A 475 12.75 -16.58 0.35
C LEU A 475 12.02 -17.00 -0.93
N GLY A 476 10.77 -17.45 -0.77
CA GLY A 476 10.02 -18.21 -1.78
C GLY A 476 9.94 -17.56 -3.16
N MET A 477 9.77 -16.23 -3.23
CA MET A 477 9.72 -15.52 -4.51
C MET A 477 11.06 -15.61 -5.24
N VAL A 478 12.17 -15.38 -4.53
CA VAL A 478 13.51 -15.50 -5.12
C VAL A 478 13.82 -16.96 -5.48
N ARG A 479 13.39 -17.91 -4.64
CA ARG A 479 13.53 -19.35 -4.89
C ARG A 479 12.81 -19.78 -6.18
N GLN A 480 11.55 -19.38 -6.38
CA GLN A 480 10.80 -19.65 -7.62
C GLN A 480 11.55 -19.14 -8.86
N TRP A 481 12.15 -17.94 -8.79
CA TRP A 481 12.94 -17.41 -9.90
C TRP A 481 14.23 -18.21 -10.15
N GLN A 482 14.89 -18.66 -9.08
CA GLN A 482 16.08 -19.53 -9.18
C GLN A 482 15.73 -20.90 -9.77
N GLU A 483 14.58 -21.46 -9.41
CA GLU A 483 14.01 -22.69 -9.94
C GLU A 483 13.79 -22.57 -11.46
N LEU A 484 13.04 -21.54 -11.89
CA LEU A 484 12.61 -21.39 -13.28
C LEU A 484 13.70 -20.92 -14.24
N PHE A 485 14.63 -20.07 -13.78
CA PHE A 485 15.57 -19.37 -14.69
C PHE A 485 17.05 -19.67 -14.40
N PHE A 486 17.37 -20.38 -13.32
CA PHE A 486 18.75 -20.62 -12.91
C PHE A 486 19.03 -22.09 -12.54
N ASP A 487 18.35 -23.02 -13.20
CA ASP A 487 18.59 -24.47 -13.08
C ASP A 487 18.47 -24.99 -11.64
N ASN A 488 17.53 -24.46 -10.85
CA ASN A 488 17.35 -24.83 -9.43
C ASN A 488 18.57 -24.53 -8.55
N ARG A 489 19.43 -23.59 -8.95
CA ARG A 489 20.58 -23.15 -8.14
C ARG A 489 20.11 -22.19 -7.05
N TYR A 490 19.68 -22.77 -5.93
CA TYR A 490 19.20 -22.02 -4.76
C TYR A 490 20.31 -21.30 -4.01
N ALA A 491 20.59 -20.06 -4.41
CA ALA A 491 21.61 -19.22 -3.78
C ALA A 491 21.01 -18.34 -2.68
N SER A 492 21.35 -18.64 -1.42
CA SER A 492 20.98 -17.85 -0.23
C SER A 492 19.47 -17.63 -0.03
N THR A 493 18.66 -18.59 -0.47
CA THR A 493 17.18 -18.54 -0.36
C THR A 493 16.61 -19.54 0.64
N ASN A 494 17.33 -20.62 0.95
CA ASN A 494 17.00 -21.52 2.06
C ASN A 494 17.13 -20.79 3.40
N MET A 495 16.15 -20.93 4.28
CA MET A 495 16.16 -20.31 5.59
C MET A 495 16.15 -21.33 6.72
N ILE A 496 16.90 -21.03 7.78
CA ILE A 496 16.79 -21.72 9.07
C ILE A 496 16.11 -20.74 10.01
N ASN A 497 14.86 -21.01 10.33
CA ASN A 497 14.04 -20.10 11.12
C ASN A 497 14.17 -20.36 12.63
N PRO A 498 14.12 -19.32 13.48
CA PRO A 498 13.97 -19.51 14.91
C PRO A 498 12.57 -20.03 15.25
N ASN A 499 12.36 -20.41 16.50
CA ASN A 499 11.02 -20.74 16.99
C ASN A 499 10.18 -19.46 17.12
N PHE A 500 9.42 -19.12 16.07
CA PHE A 500 8.61 -17.91 16.05
C PHE A 500 7.51 -17.89 17.10
N VAL A 501 6.88 -19.04 17.40
CA VAL A 501 5.90 -19.15 18.49
C VAL A 501 6.53 -18.77 19.82
N ALA A 502 7.70 -19.32 20.16
CA ALA A 502 8.39 -18.98 21.41
C ALA A 502 8.78 -17.49 21.47
N ILE A 503 9.18 -16.88 20.34
CA ILE A 503 9.47 -15.45 20.27
C ILE A 503 8.19 -14.62 20.54
N ALA A 504 7.08 -14.96 19.89
CA ALA A 504 5.81 -14.27 20.08
C ALA A 504 5.25 -14.43 21.51
N GLU A 505 5.37 -15.62 22.09
CA GLU A 505 5.06 -15.88 23.51
C GLU A 505 5.96 -15.08 24.46
N GLY A 506 7.23 -14.85 24.10
CA GLY A 506 8.14 -13.97 24.82
C GLY A 506 7.66 -12.50 24.89
N TYR A 507 6.84 -12.08 23.93
CA TYR A 507 6.12 -10.81 23.94
C TYR A 507 4.69 -10.92 24.50
N TYR A 508 4.35 -12.04 25.15
CA TYR A 508 3.04 -12.31 25.75
C TYR A 508 1.88 -12.28 24.74
N ILE A 509 2.15 -12.66 23.49
CA ILE A 509 1.14 -12.77 22.45
C ILE A 509 0.70 -14.23 22.37
N LYS A 510 -0.63 -14.46 22.39
CA LYS A 510 -1.18 -15.81 22.23
C LYS A 510 -0.78 -16.34 20.87
N SER A 511 -0.20 -17.54 20.85
CA SER A 511 0.49 -18.07 19.68
C SER A 511 0.11 -19.52 19.39
N LYS A 512 0.09 -19.90 18.11
CA LYS A 512 -0.12 -21.30 17.68
C LYS A 512 0.65 -21.59 16.40
N LYS A 513 1.20 -22.80 16.32
CA LYS A 513 1.82 -23.34 15.11
C LYS A 513 0.92 -24.42 14.52
N VAL A 514 0.69 -24.36 13.20
CA VAL A 514 -0.10 -25.32 12.44
C VAL A 514 0.83 -26.04 11.47
N THR A 515 0.88 -27.38 11.58
CA THR A 515 1.67 -28.25 10.69
C THR A 515 0.81 -29.27 9.95
N GLN A 516 -0.43 -29.49 10.39
CA GLN A 516 -1.38 -30.43 9.80
C GLN A 516 -2.58 -29.66 9.22
N ARG A 517 -3.06 -30.09 8.06
CA ARG A 517 -4.10 -29.39 7.29
C ARG A 517 -5.43 -29.35 8.05
N GLU A 518 -5.78 -30.43 8.74
CA GLU A 518 -7.01 -30.57 9.53
C GLU A 518 -7.12 -29.56 10.68
N ASP A 519 -5.99 -29.04 11.17
CA ASP A 519 -5.95 -28.07 12.27
C ASP A 519 -6.13 -26.61 11.79
N LEU A 520 -6.02 -26.36 10.48
CA LEU A 520 -5.97 -25.01 9.90
C LEU A 520 -7.26 -24.22 10.15
N ASP A 521 -8.43 -24.80 9.83
CA ASP A 521 -9.73 -24.12 9.99
C ASP A 521 -9.97 -23.72 11.46
N ALA A 522 -9.72 -24.65 12.38
CA ALA A 522 -9.90 -24.42 13.81
C ALA A 522 -8.93 -23.37 14.36
N ALA A 523 -7.67 -23.38 13.90
CA ALA A 523 -6.66 -22.40 14.32
C ALA A 523 -6.97 -20.99 13.81
N VAL A 524 -7.44 -20.85 12.56
CA VAL A 524 -7.86 -19.55 12.01
C VAL A 524 -9.12 -19.03 12.69
N ALA A 525 -10.09 -19.90 12.98
CA ALA A 525 -11.28 -19.56 13.76
C ALA A 525 -10.91 -19.04 15.16
N GLU A 526 -10.01 -19.74 15.84
CA GLU A 526 -9.49 -19.36 17.17
C GLU A 526 -8.80 -17.99 17.14
N MET A 527 -7.95 -17.76 16.14
CA MET A 527 -7.23 -16.50 15.95
C MET A 527 -8.19 -15.32 15.78
N LEU A 528 -9.17 -15.44 14.87
CA LEU A 528 -10.13 -14.38 14.56
C LEU A 528 -11.14 -14.15 15.68
N ALA A 529 -11.45 -15.17 16.49
CA ALA A 529 -12.30 -15.01 17.67
C ALA A 529 -11.58 -14.31 18.85
N SER A 530 -10.24 -14.25 18.84
CA SER A 530 -9.47 -13.57 19.89
C SER A 530 -9.78 -12.07 19.92
N LYS A 531 -9.92 -11.48 21.11
CA LYS A 531 -10.06 -10.02 21.26
C LYS A 531 -8.73 -9.29 21.26
N ASP A 532 -7.66 -10.01 21.59
CA ASP A 532 -6.29 -9.50 21.66
C ASP A 532 -5.51 -9.84 20.39
N SER A 533 -4.25 -9.42 20.32
CA SER A 533 -3.35 -9.86 19.26
C SER A 533 -3.14 -11.38 19.32
N TYR A 534 -2.91 -11.96 18.15
CA TYR A 534 -2.74 -13.41 18.02
C TYR A 534 -1.70 -13.71 16.94
N PHE A 535 -0.79 -14.62 17.22
CA PHE A 535 0.23 -15.08 16.30
C PHE A 535 -0.06 -16.50 15.82
N LEU A 536 -0.17 -16.68 14.51
CA LEU A 536 -0.41 -17.96 13.87
C LEU A 536 0.72 -18.24 12.89
N GLU A 537 1.55 -19.23 13.18
CA GLU A 537 2.52 -19.77 12.24
C GLU A 537 1.89 -20.93 11.49
N VAL A 538 1.79 -20.84 10.17
CA VAL A 538 1.32 -21.93 9.31
C VAL A 538 2.50 -22.45 8.53
N MET A 539 2.86 -23.71 8.73
CA MET A 539 3.86 -24.38 7.90
C MET A 539 3.23 -24.73 6.57
N VAL A 540 3.67 -24.05 5.52
CA VAL A 540 3.15 -24.23 4.15
C VAL A 540 4.18 -24.92 3.27
N GLU A 541 3.74 -25.34 2.09
CA GLU A 541 4.58 -26.08 1.17
C GLU A 541 5.79 -25.28 0.70
N LYS A 542 6.98 -25.88 0.85
CA LYS A 542 8.28 -25.22 0.68
C LYS A 542 8.51 -24.72 -0.75
N GLU A 543 8.24 -25.59 -1.71
CA GLU A 543 8.54 -25.40 -3.13
C GLU A 543 7.29 -25.04 -3.96
N ASN A 544 6.24 -24.51 -3.33
CA ASN A 544 5.10 -24.01 -4.10
C ASN A 544 5.48 -22.77 -4.94
N ASN A 545 4.89 -22.63 -6.12
CA ASN A 545 5.13 -21.53 -7.06
C ASN A 545 3.86 -20.71 -7.29
N VAL A 546 4.02 -19.41 -7.49
CA VAL A 546 2.90 -18.52 -7.81
C VAL A 546 2.62 -18.60 -9.31
N PHE A 547 1.47 -19.16 -9.65
CA PHE A 547 0.89 -19.11 -10.99
C PHE A 547 -0.49 -18.44 -10.97
N PRO A 548 -0.96 -17.90 -12.11
CA PRO A 548 -0.25 -17.72 -13.38
C PRO A 548 0.96 -16.79 -13.29
N MET A 549 1.89 -16.86 -14.25
CA MET A 549 3.11 -16.06 -14.27
C MET A 549 3.45 -15.58 -15.69
N ILE A 550 3.79 -14.30 -15.84
CA ILE A 550 4.42 -13.76 -17.05
C ILE A 550 5.94 -13.96 -16.93
N PRO A 551 6.58 -14.72 -17.84
CA PRO A 551 8.03 -14.85 -17.85
C PRO A 551 8.75 -13.53 -18.10
N THR A 552 9.99 -13.42 -17.63
CA THR A 552 10.81 -12.22 -17.84
C THR A 552 10.92 -11.84 -19.32
N GLY A 553 10.57 -10.60 -19.65
CA GLY A 553 10.64 -10.06 -21.02
C GLY A 553 9.46 -10.43 -21.92
N ALA A 554 8.54 -11.28 -21.45
CA ALA A 554 7.33 -11.64 -22.19
C ALA A 554 6.23 -10.57 -22.07
N CYS A 555 5.25 -10.63 -22.96
CA CYS A 555 4.05 -9.82 -22.89
C CYS A 555 3.03 -10.39 -21.89
N VAL A 556 2.10 -9.55 -21.44
CA VAL A 556 0.97 -9.97 -20.59
C VAL A 556 0.14 -11.09 -21.20
N SER A 557 -0.02 -11.13 -22.51
CA SER A 557 -0.76 -12.19 -23.19
C SER A 557 -0.01 -13.52 -23.28
N GLU A 558 1.26 -13.57 -22.88
CA GLU A 558 2.10 -14.79 -22.87
C GLU A 558 2.18 -15.40 -21.45
N ILE A 559 1.22 -15.04 -20.60
CA ILE A 559 1.09 -15.55 -19.24
C ILE A 559 0.93 -17.07 -19.24
N ARG A 560 1.64 -17.74 -18.33
CA ARG A 560 1.67 -19.20 -18.19
C ARG A 560 0.91 -19.66 -16.96
N LEU A 561 0.32 -20.85 -17.04
CA LEU A 561 -0.42 -21.50 -15.95
C LEU A 561 0.42 -22.54 -15.20
N SER A 562 1.64 -22.83 -15.67
CA SER A 562 2.58 -23.82 -15.11
C SER A 562 4.02 -23.55 -15.52
#